data_AF-W1XXV3-F1
#
_entry.id   AF-W1XXV3-F1
#
_cell.length_a   1.000
_cell.length_b   1.000
_cell.length_c   1.000
_cell.angle_alpha   90.00
_cell.angle_beta   90.00
_cell.angle_gamma   90.00
#
_symmetry.space_group_name_H-M   'P 1'
#
loop_
_entity.id
_entity.type
_entity.pdbx_description
1 polymer ?
#
loop_
_entity_poly.entity_id
_entity_poly.type
_entity_poly.pdbx_seq_one_letter_code
_entity_poly.pdbx_strand_id
1 'polypeptide(L)'
;DLGNTCFTFMAGKPEYDKTISTSIVLNALNALGVSAEASGRNDLVVKTVEGDRKVSGSAYRETKDRGFHHGTLLLNADLSR
;
A
#
# COMPACT_ATOMS: atom_id res chain seq x y z
N ASP A 1 5.35 -13.12 -6.62
CA ASP A 1 5.20 -14.57 -6.35
C ASP A 1 4.11 -14.77 -5.31
N LEU A 2 4.01 -15.94 -4.65
CA LEU A 2 3.05 -16.20 -3.56
C LEU A 2 3.39 -15.49 -2.23
N GLY A 3 4.61 -14.99 -2.09
CA GLY A 3 5.04 -14.17 -0.95
C GLY A 3 4.58 -12.72 -1.04
N ASN A 4 3.92 -12.33 -2.14
CA ASN A 4 3.34 -11.02 -2.34
C ASN A 4 1.80 -11.11 -2.35
N THR A 5 1.16 -10.32 -1.49
CA THR A 5 -0.29 -10.10 -1.55
C THR A 5 -0.60 -8.87 -2.40
N CYS A 6 -1.60 -8.96 -3.26
CA CYS A 6 -2.14 -7.81 -3.98
C CYS A 6 -3.48 -7.40 -3.37
N PHE A 7 -3.72 -6.10 -3.28
CA PHE A 7 -5.02 -5.55 -2.85
C PHE A 7 -5.54 -4.55 -3.89
N THR A 8 -6.86 -4.32 -3.88
CA THR A 8 -7.49 -3.25 -4.66
C THR A 8 -8.66 -2.66 -3.87
N PHE A 9 -8.59 -1.35 -3.63
CA PHE A 9 -9.73 -0.57 -3.15
C PHE A 9 -10.45 0.06 -4.35
N MET A 10 -11.77 0.00 -4.33
CA MET A 10 -12.65 0.56 -5.35
C MET A 10 -13.65 1.49 -4.68
N ALA A 11 -13.74 2.72 -5.13
CA ALA A 11 -14.72 3.68 -4.64
C ALA A 11 -15.29 4.52 -5.79
N GLY A 12 -16.56 4.91 -5.67
CA GLY A 12 -17.20 5.86 -6.57
C GLY A 12 -16.70 7.30 -6.33
N LYS A 13 -16.90 8.18 -7.30
CA LYS A 13 -16.72 9.63 -7.11
C LYS A 13 -18.07 10.27 -6.73
N PRO A 14 -18.07 11.29 -5.85
CA PRO A 14 -16.91 12.08 -5.38
C PRO A 14 -16.14 11.49 -4.20
N GLU A 15 -16.55 10.35 -3.64
CA GLU A 15 -16.01 9.82 -2.37
C GLU A 15 -14.63 9.14 -2.51
N TYR A 16 -14.17 8.88 -3.73
CA TYR A 16 -12.85 8.32 -3.97
C TYR A 16 -11.75 9.28 -3.49
N ASP A 17 -11.03 8.84 -2.46
CA ASP A 17 -9.80 9.46 -1.99
C ASP A 17 -8.75 8.37 -1.72
N LYS A 18 -7.62 8.46 -2.43
CA LYS A 18 -6.50 7.53 -2.23
C LYS A 18 -5.95 7.58 -0.81
N THR A 19 -6.00 8.73 -0.13
CA THR A 19 -5.46 8.89 1.22
C THR A 19 -6.19 8.00 2.22
N ILE A 20 -7.52 7.87 2.09
CA ILE A 20 -8.34 6.97 2.91
C ILE A 20 -7.86 5.53 2.77
N SER A 21 -7.76 5.04 1.53
CA SER A 21 -7.32 3.67 1.26
C SER A 21 -5.87 3.40 1.71
N THR A 22 -4.97 4.37 1.56
CA THR A 22 -3.61 4.30 2.12
C THR A 22 -3.63 4.21 3.64
N SER A 23 -4.44 5.04 4.31
CA SER A 23 -4.60 4.99 5.77
C SER A 23 -5.17 3.67 6.27
N ILE A 24 -6.07 3.01 5.52
CA ILE A 24 -6.57 1.67 5.88
C ILE A 24 -5.42 0.67 5.95
N VAL A 25 -4.53 0.67 4.96
CA VAL A 25 -3.37 -0.26 4.95
C VAL A 25 -2.40 0.06 6.08
N LEU A 26 -2.07 1.35 6.30
CA LEU A 26 -1.20 1.77 7.40
C LEU A 26 -1.76 1.40 8.77
N ASN A 27 -3.06 1.63 9.00
CA ASN A 27 -3.72 1.29 10.25
C ASN A 27 -3.71 -0.22 10.49
N ALA A 28 -3.91 -1.04 9.45
CA ALA A 28 -3.84 -2.49 9.56
C ALA A 28 -2.43 -2.97 9.94
N LEU A 29 -1.38 -2.40 9.31
CA LEU A 29 0.01 -2.71 9.66
C LEU A 29 0.32 -2.31 11.11
N ASN A 30 -0.09 -1.11 11.52
CA ASN A 30 0.11 -0.64 12.89
C ASN A 30 -0.62 -1.52 13.92
N ALA A 31 -1.84 -1.97 13.63
CA ALA A 31 -2.59 -2.90 14.49
C ALA A 31 -1.90 -4.27 14.62
N LEU A 32 -1.08 -4.66 13.64
CA LEU A 32 -0.25 -5.87 13.66
C LEU A 32 1.14 -5.63 14.27
N GLY A 33 1.40 -4.44 14.81
CA GLY A 33 2.70 -4.09 15.41
C GLY A 33 3.77 -3.70 14.41
N VAL A 34 3.42 -3.46 13.14
CA VAL A 34 4.33 -3.03 12.08
C VAL A 34 4.19 -1.52 11.88
N SER A 35 5.15 -0.75 12.38
CA SER A 35 5.20 0.70 12.18
C SER A 35 5.63 1.02 10.74
N ALA A 36 4.66 1.38 9.90
CA ALA A 36 4.88 1.78 8.52
C ALA A 36 4.47 3.23 8.27
N GLU A 37 5.09 3.87 7.28
CA GLU A 37 4.81 5.23 6.87
C GLU A 37 4.62 5.29 5.35
N ALA A 38 3.75 6.17 4.87
CA ALA A 38 3.69 6.48 3.45
C ALA A 38 4.93 7.30 3.05
N SER A 39 5.60 6.90 1.99
CA SER A 39 6.77 7.57 1.44
C SER A 39 6.60 7.89 -0.05
N GLY A 40 7.04 9.09 -0.43
CA GLY A 40 6.91 9.59 -1.78
C GLY A 40 5.46 9.62 -2.25
N ARG A 41 5.20 9.19 -3.48
CA ARG A 41 3.85 9.24 -4.08
C ARG A 41 3.02 7.98 -3.82
N ASN A 42 3.68 6.82 -3.72
CA ASN A 42 3.04 5.52 -3.96
C ASN A 42 3.55 4.39 -3.04
N ASP A 43 4.50 4.64 -2.14
CA ASP A 43 5.18 3.56 -1.42
C ASP A 43 4.84 3.59 0.06
N LEU A 44 4.81 2.40 0.69
CA LEU A 44 4.86 2.31 2.15
C LEU A 44 6.22 1.75 2.56
N VAL A 45 6.81 2.37 3.57
CA VAL A 45 8.12 2.02 4.12
C VAL A 45 8.01 1.63 5.58
N VAL A 46 8.83 0.67 6.00
CA VAL A 46 9.05 0.31 7.39
C VAL A 46 10.45 0.78 7.79
N LYS A 47 10.55 1.44 8.94
CA LYS A 47 11.83 1.89 9.50
C LYS A 47 12.55 0.70 10.12
N THR A 48 13.79 0.47 9.72
CA THR A 48 14.65 -0.57 10.29
C THR A 48 15.95 0.05 10.79
N VAL A 49 16.74 -0.70 11.58
CA VAL A 49 18.07 -0.25 12.03
C VAL A 49 19.04 -0.02 10.87
N GLU A 50 18.76 -0.61 9.71
CA GLU A 50 19.55 -0.47 8.47
C GLU A 50 18.99 0.63 7.54
N GLY A 51 17.94 1.34 7.97
CA GLY A 51 17.25 2.36 7.19
C GLY A 51 15.85 1.97 6.74
N ASP A 52 15.26 2.82 5.91
CA ASP A 52 13.89 2.66 5.43
C ASP A 52 13.81 1.54 4.38
N ARG A 53 12.90 0.59 4.58
CA ARG A 53 12.65 -0.53 3.66
C ARG A 53 11.26 -0.40 3.06
N LYS A 54 11.17 -0.36 1.73
CA LYS A 54 9.89 -0.40 1.02
C LYS A 54 9.25 -1.78 1.15
N VAL A 55 8.01 -1.82 1.63
CA VAL A 55 7.24 -3.06 1.84
C VAL A 55 5.96 -3.13 1.01
N SER A 56 5.51 -2.00 0.47
CA SER A 56 4.32 -1.91 -0.38
C SER A 56 4.53 -0.85 -1.46
N GLY A 57 3.97 -1.11 -2.64
CA GLY A 57 3.91 -0.15 -3.74
C GLY A 57 2.51 -0.10 -4.31
N SER A 58 2.05 1.11 -4.61
CA SER A 58 0.69 1.39 -5.07
C SER A 58 0.68 2.02 -6.46
N ALA A 59 -0.39 1.75 -7.20
CA ALA A 59 -0.74 2.45 -8.41
C ALA A 59 -2.24 2.74 -8.45
N TYR A 60 -2.58 3.80 -9.18
CA TYR A 60 -3.90 4.40 -9.14
C TYR A 60 -4.45 4.51 -10.55
N ARG A 61 -5.74 4.22 -10.70
CA ARG A 61 -6.49 4.47 -11.93
C ARG A 61 -7.80 5.16 -11.59
N GLU A 62 -8.09 6.22 -12.31
CA GLU A 62 -9.35 6.94 -12.17
C GLU A 62 -10.10 6.96 -13.50
N THR A 63 -11.41 6.80 -13.42
CA THR A 63 -12.33 7.08 -14.53
C THR A 63 -13.26 8.23 -14.12
N LYS A 64 -14.28 8.50 -14.94
CA LYS A 64 -15.25 9.56 -14.69
C LYS A 64 -15.99 9.38 -13.36
N ASP A 65 -16.32 8.15 -13.00
CA ASP A 65 -17.29 7.82 -11.96
C ASP A 65 -16.71 7.03 -10.78
N ARG A 66 -15.45 6.61 -10.87
CA ARG A 66 -14.80 5.76 -9.86
C ARG A 66 -13.29 5.89 -9.88
N GLY A 67 -12.66 5.46 -8.79
CA GLY A 67 -11.22 5.31 -8.69
C GLY A 67 -10.84 3.96 -8.12
N PHE A 68 -9.64 3.53 -8.48
CA PHE A 68 -9.03 2.27 -8.12
C PHE A 68 -7.66 2.59 -7.50
N HIS A 69 -7.45 2.12 -6.28
CA HIS A 69 -6.12 2.05 -5.67
C HIS A 69 -5.76 0.58 -5.57
N HIS A 70 -4.83 0.13 -6.42
CA HIS A 70 -4.27 -1.20 -6.29
C HIS A 70 -2.85 -1.12 -5.75
N GLY A 71 -2.44 -2.12 -4.98
CA GLY A 71 -1.10 -2.17 -4.42
C GLY A 71 -0.65 -3.58 -4.09
N THR A 72 0.61 -3.67 -3.74
CA THR A 72 1.30 -4.88 -3.31
C THR A 72 1.66 -4.79 -1.84
N LEU A 73 1.77 -5.93 -1.16
CA LEU A 73 2.35 -6.04 0.17
C LEU A 73 3.28 -7.25 0.19
N LEU A 74 4.58 -6.97 0.37
CA LEU A 74 5.64 -7.98 0.39
C LEU A 74 5.66 -8.64 1.77
N LEU A 75 5.06 -9.83 1.89
CA LEU A 75 4.99 -10.58 3.15
C LEU A 75 6.18 -11.53 3.31
N ASN A 76 6.47 -12.29 2.26
CA ASN A 76 7.59 -13.22 2.18
C ASN A 76 8.01 -13.41 0.71
N ALA A 77 8.04 -12.31 -0.03
CA ALA A 77 8.40 -12.31 -1.46
C ALA A 77 9.89 -12.60 -1.63
N ASP A 78 10.23 -13.39 -2.66
CA ASP A 78 11.62 -13.68 -2.97
C ASP A 78 12.19 -12.55 -3.82
N LEU A 79 13.04 -11.72 -3.22
CA LEU A 79 13.66 -10.56 -3.87
C LEU A 79 14.93 -10.92 -4.67
N SER A 80 15.35 -12.19 -4.67
CA SER A 80 16.55 -12.65 -5.38
C SER A 80 16.30 -13.06 -6.84
N ARG A 81 15.03 -13.00 -7.29
CA ARG A 81 14.58 -13.40 -8.62
C ARG A 81 14.42 -12.24 -9.60
#